data_AF-A0A3Q8I3H3-F1
#
_entry.id   AF-A0A3Q8I3H3-F1
#
_cell.length_a   1.000
_cell.length_b   1.000
_cell.length_c   1.000
_cell.angle_alpha   90.00
_cell.angle_beta   90.00
_cell.angle_gamma   90.00
#
_symmetry.space_group_name_H-M   'P 1'
#
loop_
_entity.id
_entity.type
_entity.pdbx_description
1 polymer ?
#
loop_
_entity_poly.entity_id
_entity_poly.type
_entity_poly.pdbx_seq_one_letter_code
_entity_poly.pdbx_strand_id
1 'polypeptide(L)'
;MVLLDVLEEYLDEAAFRWVQWERTLVAPDFTLAETAEREERLLACLEGLEDEDALDTVVRPAFDSEEAPRISAAAHTLLALGEVEEVLVRLRGTEAPARAAILRALEVSEAPGLGARLLELLKLEDTALQAGVLEALAFRQEAPAEVLVRFFRHDEQRAQVAALRGALPLPEDAVRRYLPALLDSAHPGIRAAAMEAGLASGVRLAWEACRKAVRSPGAYAREAMVLLALGGDEAEASLLVDWLESAALRADSLW
;
A
#
# COMPACT_ATOMS: atom_id res chain seq x y z
N MET A 1 8.19 -38.67 -4.99
CA MET A 1 9.24 -37.78 -5.52
C MET A 1 8.68 -36.90 -6.62
N VAL A 2 8.08 -37.44 -7.70
CA VAL A 2 7.45 -36.65 -8.78
C VAL A 2 6.36 -35.67 -8.30
N LEU A 3 5.54 -36.02 -7.29
CA LEU A 3 4.45 -35.15 -6.83
C LEU A 3 4.96 -33.89 -6.10
N LEU A 4 5.96 -34.03 -5.23
CA LEU A 4 6.54 -32.89 -4.50
C LEU A 4 7.22 -31.91 -5.45
N ASP A 5 8.00 -32.43 -6.39
CA ASP A 5 8.69 -31.59 -7.39
C ASP A 5 7.68 -30.81 -8.25
N VAL A 6 6.53 -31.41 -8.57
CA VAL A 6 5.44 -30.73 -9.28
C VAL A 6 4.82 -29.62 -8.43
N LEU A 7 4.56 -29.87 -7.15
CA LEU A 7 3.95 -28.88 -6.25
C LEU A 7 4.89 -27.69 -5.99
N GLU A 8 6.20 -27.92 -5.85
CA GLU A 8 7.21 -26.85 -5.77
C GLU A 8 7.22 -26.01 -7.07
N GLU A 9 7.16 -26.64 -8.24
CA GLU A 9 7.08 -25.92 -9.53
C GLU A 9 5.81 -25.05 -9.62
N TYR A 10 4.67 -25.53 -9.11
CA TYR A 10 3.45 -24.72 -9.02
C TYR A 10 3.62 -23.49 -8.12
N LEU A 11 4.27 -23.65 -6.97
CA LEU A 11 4.57 -22.52 -6.08
C LEU A 11 5.54 -21.54 -6.74
N ASP A 12 6.56 -22.02 -7.45
CA ASP A 12 7.49 -21.19 -8.21
C ASP A 12 6.81 -20.40 -9.32
N GLU A 13 5.91 -21.05 -10.07
CA GLU A 13 5.12 -20.37 -11.09
C GLU A 13 4.20 -19.32 -10.44
N ALA A 14 3.53 -19.63 -9.33
CA ALA A 14 2.71 -18.66 -8.60
C ALA A 14 3.55 -17.46 -8.12
N ALA A 15 4.73 -17.70 -7.54
CA ALA A 15 5.66 -16.67 -7.09
C ALA A 15 6.14 -15.80 -8.27
N PHE A 16 6.48 -16.40 -9.41
CA PHE A 16 6.85 -15.69 -10.62
C PHE A 16 5.70 -14.81 -11.14
N ARG A 17 4.47 -15.35 -11.18
CA ARG A 17 3.27 -14.61 -11.59
C ARG A 17 2.95 -13.47 -10.64
N TRP A 18 3.17 -13.64 -9.34
CA TRP A 18 3.02 -12.59 -8.35
C TRP A 18 3.87 -11.38 -8.71
N VAL A 19 5.15 -11.59 -9.00
CA VAL A 19 6.07 -10.51 -9.40
C VAL A 19 5.62 -9.84 -10.70
N GLN A 20 5.12 -10.61 -11.67
CA GLN A 20 4.62 -10.05 -12.92
C GLN A 20 3.42 -9.14 -12.68
N TRP A 21 2.43 -9.59 -11.91
CA TRP A 21 1.23 -8.83 -11.61
C TRP A 21 1.54 -7.56 -10.79
N GLU A 22 2.40 -7.63 -9.77
CA GLU A 22 2.81 -6.44 -9.01
C GLU A 22 3.45 -5.37 -9.90
N ARG A 23 4.24 -5.79 -10.89
CA ARG A 23 4.85 -4.85 -11.84
C ARG A 23 3.80 -4.19 -12.72
N THR A 24 2.78 -4.94 -13.16
CA THR A 24 1.71 -4.35 -14.00
C THR A 24 0.89 -3.29 -13.29
N LEU A 25 0.77 -3.36 -11.95
CA LEU A 25 0.02 -2.37 -11.17
C LEU A 25 0.61 -0.95 -11.22
N VAL A 26 1.90 -0.82 -11.49
CA VAL A 26 2.61 0.47 -11.47
C VAL A 26 3.25 0.84 -12.81
N ALA A 27 3.22 -0.07 -13.78
CA ALA A 27 3.88 0.11 -15.06
C ALA A 27 2.99 0.96 -16.01
N PRO A 28 3.51 2.06 -16.57
CA PRO A 28 2.71 2.97 -17.39
C PRO A 28 2.35 2.40 -18.77
N ASP A 29 2.98 1.31 -19.18
CA ASP A 29 2.79 0.61 -20.45
C ASP A 29 1.77 -0.54 -20.36
N PHE A 30 1.13 -0.73 -19.21
CA PHE A 30 0.05 -1.72 -19.04
C PHE A 30 -1.31 -1.04 -18.88
N THR A 31 -2.29 -1.59 -19.59
CA THR A 31 -3.70 -1.24 -19.40
C THR A 31 -4.32 -2.03 -18.25
N LEU A 32 -5.48 -1.56 -17.75
CA LEU A 32 -6.26 -2.29 -16.75
C LEU A 32 -6.68 -3.69 -17.24
N ALA A 33 -7.00 -3.83 -18.53
CA ALA A 33 -7.40 -5.11 -19.11
C ALA A 33 -6.23 -6.10 -19.14
N GLU A 34 -5.02 -5.65 -19.54
CA GLU A 34 -3.82 -6.49 -19.52
C GLU A 34 -3.43 -6.86 -18.08
N THR A 35 -3.61 -5.96 -17.13
CA THR A 35 -3.37 -6.22 -15.69
C THR A 35 -4.32 -7.30 -15.17
N ALA A 36 -5.62 -7.21 -15.49
CA ALA A 36 -6.61 -8.20 -15.10
C ALA A 36 -6.32 -9.59 -15.70
N GLU A 37 -5.83 -9.66 -16.94
CA GLU A 37 -5.41 -10.93 -17.56
C GLU A 37 -4.22 -11.57 -16.82
N ARG A 38 -3.30 -10.76 -16.26
CA ARG A 38 -2.20 -11.28 -15.43
C ARG A 38 -2.68 -11.74 -14.07
N GLU A 39 -3.61 -11.00 -13.48
CA GLU A 39 -4.26 -11.36 -12.21
C GLU A 39 -5.01 -12.70 -12.33
N GLU A 40 -5.82 -12.89 -13.37
CA GLU A 40 -6.54 -14.16 -13.60
C GLU A 40 -5.58 -15.36 -13.67
N ARG A 41 -4.43 -15.20 -14.35
CA ARG A 41 -3.40 -16.24 -14.42
C ARG A 41 -2.73 -16.51 -13.07
N LEU A 42 -2.48 -15.47 -12.29
CA LEU A 42 -1.94 -15.61 -10.94
C LEU A 42 -2.93 -16.36 -10.04
N LEU A 43 -4.20 -15.95 -10.04
CA LEU A 43 -5.25 -16.59 -9.26
C LEU A 43 -5.40 -18.06 -9.63
N ALA A 44 -5.41 -18.42 -10.92
CA ALA A 44 -5.45 -19.81 -11.35
C ALA A 44 -4.26 -20.65 -10.84
N CYS A 45 -3.06 -20.06 -10.72
CA CYS A 45 -1.91 -20.73 -10.10
C CYS A 45 -2.09 -20.91 -8.59
N LEU A 46 -2.63 -19.90 -7.90
CA LEU A 46 -2.86 -19.94 -6.46
C LEU A 46 -3.96 -20.93 -6.07
N GLU A 47 -5.04 -21.01 -6.85
CA GLU A 47 -6.10 -22.01 -6.69
C GLU A 47 -5.55 -23.44 -6.83
N GLY A 48 -4.56 -23.65 -7.71
CA GLY A 48 -3.87 -24.93 -7.85
C GLY A 48 -3.08 -25.37 -6.61
N LEU A 49 -2.75 -24.44 -5.71
CA LEU A 49 -2.03 -24.72 -4.45
C LEU A 49 -2.97 -25.01 -3.27
N GLU A 50 -4.29 -24.93 -3.46
CA GLU A 50 -5.29 -25.18 -2.41
C GLU A 50 -5.50 -26.68 -2.11
N ASP A 51 -4.81 -27.56 -2.83
CA ASP A 51 -4.82 -29.00 -2.57
C ASP A 51 -4.23 -29.32 -1.18
N GLU A 52 -4.90 -30.16 -0.38
CA GLU A 52 -4.45 -30.56 0.96
C GLU A 52 -3.02 -31.14 0.94
N ASP A 53 -2.64 -31.87 -0.11
CA ASP A 53 -1.30 -32.45 -0.26
C ASP A 53 -0.22 -31.36 -0.41
N ALA A 54 -0.56 -30.19 -0.95
CA ALA A 54 0.36 -29.06 -1.14
C ALA A 54 0.60 -28.28 0.16
N LEU A 55 -0.34 -28.32 1.10
CA LEU A 55 -0.30 -27.45 2.28
C LEU A 55 0.87 -27.73 3.20
N ASP A 56 1.00 -28.98 3.63
CA ASP A 56 2.06 -29.39 4.55
C ASP A 56 3.40 -29.54 3.85
N THR A 57 3.39 -29.81 2.53
CA THR A 57 4.59 -30.14 1.78
C THR A 57 5.28 -28.93 1.17
N VAL A 58 4.53 -27.92 0.73
CA VAL A 58 5.07 -26.79 -0.05
C VAL A 58 4.59 -25.43 0.49
N VAL A 59 3.30 -25.25 0.77
CA VAL A 59 2.75 -23.94 1.18
C VAL A 59 3.24 -23.51 2.56
N ARG A 60 3.12 -24.36 3.59
CA ARG A 60 3.60 -24.02 4.95
C ARG A 60 5.12 -23.84 5.01
N PRO A 61 5.96 -24.69 4.38
CA PRO A 61 7.40 -24.49 4.30
C PRO A 61 7.83 -23.21 3.56
N ALA A 62 7.03 -22.70 2.62
CA ALA A 62 7.36 -21.48 1.87
C ALA A 62 7.53 -20.22 2.74
N PHE A 63 6.99 -20.21 3.96
CA PHE A 63 7.20 -19.13 4.92
C PHE A 63 8.63 -19.04 5.44
N ASP A 64 9.42 -20.12 5.33
CA ASP A 64 10.84 -20.14 5.67
C ASP A 64 11.72 -19.70 4.48
N SER A 65 11.12 -19.40 3.32
CA SER A 65 11.82 -18.89 2.15
C SER A 65 12.33 -17.46 2.38
N GLU A 66 13.45 -17.10 1.75
CA GLU A 66 13.92 -15.72 1.67
C GLU A 66 13.22 -14.93 0.54
N GLU A 67 12.44 -15.62 -0.30
CA GLU A 67 11.78 -15.03 -1.46
C GLU A 67 10.40 -14.49 -1.09
N ALA A 68 10.28 -13.17 -0.98
CA ALA A 68 9.02 -12.50 -0.69
C ALA A 68 7.83 -12.96 -1.56
N PRO A 69 7.97 -13.19 -2.88
CA PRO A 69 6.84 -13.66 -3.70
C PRO A 69 6.35 -15.06 -3.33
N ARG A 70 7.24 -15.98 -2.91
CA ARG A 70 6.85 -17.31 -2.41
C ARG A 70 6.05 -17.17 -1.11
N ILE A 71 6.47 -16.30 -0.19
CA ILE A 71 5.76 -16.02 1.05
C ILE A 71 4.37 -15.41 0.77
N SER A 72 4.27 -14.46 -0.16
CA SER A 72 2.99 -13.85 -0.54
C SER A 72 2.02 -14.87 -1.13
N ALA A 73 2.49 -15.71 -2.07
CA ALA A 73 1.69 -16.77 -2.66
C ALA A 73 1.18 -17.75 -1.59
N ALA A 74 2.08 -18.21 -0.71
CA ALA A 74 1.72 -19.13 0.36
C ALA A 74 0.73 -18.54 1.38
N ALA A 75 0.94 -17.28 1.78
CA ALA A 75 0.01 -16.57 2.65
C ALA A 75 -1.35 -16.38 1.99
N HIS A 76 -1.39 -16.06 0.70
CA HIS A 76 -2.65 -15.92 -0.04
C HIS A 76 -3.41 -17.24 -0.12
N THR A 77 -2.74 -18.35 -0.45
CA THR A 77 -3.34 -19.68 -0.50
C THR A 77 -3.91 -20.10 0.86
N LEU A 78 -3.19 -19.89 1.96
CA LEU A 78 -3.72 -20.18 3.30
C LEU A 78 -4.94 -19.32 3.65
N LEU A 79 -4.96 -18.04 3.25
CA LEU A 79 -6.12 -17.18 3.45
C LEU A 79 -7.35 -17.65 2.67
N ALA A 80 -7.16 -18.10 1.42
CA ALA A 80 -8.22 -18.63 0.58
C ALA A 80 -8.87 -19.90 1.18
N LEU A 81 -8.05 -20.74 1.81
CA LEU A 81 -8.50 -21.93 2.54
C LEU A 81 -9.13 -21.65 3.91
N GLY A 82 -9.15 -20.39 4.34
CA GLY A 82 -9.72 -19.99 5.63
C GLY A 82 -8.76 -20.12 6.82
N GLU A 83 -7.48 -20.41 6.60
CA GLU A 83 -6.43 -20.51 7.63
C GLU A 83 -5.92 -19.14 8.09
N VAL A 84 -6.86 -18.22 8.32
CA VAL A 84 -6.57 -16.81 8.65
C VAL A 84 -5.73 -16.70 9.93
N GLU A 85 -6.08 -17.43 10.99
CA GLU A 85 -5.32 -17.33 12.25
C GLU A 85 -3.88 -17.82 12.09
N GLU A 86 -3.64 -18.84 11.25
CA GLU A 86 -2.30 -19.34 10.96
C GLU A 86 -1.43 -18.23 10.34
N VAL A 87 -1.98 -17.52 9.35
CA VAL A 87 -1.29 -16.39 8.70
C VAL A 87 -1.06 -15.23 9.66
N LEU A 88 -2.02 -14.90 10.53
CA LEU A 88 -1.85 -13.83 11.53
C LEU A 88 -0.84 -14.19 12.62
N VAL A 89 -0.75 -15.46 13.01
CA VAL A 89 0.33 -15.95 13.91
C VAL A 89 1.69 -15.75 13.26
N ARG A 90 1.85 -16.13 11.98
CA ARG A 90 3.11 -15.91 11.25
C ARG A 90 3.44 -14.44 11.10
N LEU A 91 2.48 -13.60 10.71
CA LEU A 91 2.66 -12.15 10.60
C LEU A 91 3.28 -11.54 11.87
N ARG A 92 2.80 -11.95 13.06
CA ARG A 92 3.31 -11.48 14.36
C ARG A 92 4.72 -11.98 14.69
N GLY A 93 5.09 -13.16 14.20
CA GLY A 93 6.38 -13.80 14.48
C GLY A 93 7.48 -13.45 13.48
N THR A 94 7.14 -12.80 12.37
CA THR A 94 8.06 -12.56 11.25
C THR A 94 8.53 -11.11 11.23
N GLU A 95 9.79 -10.88 10.86
CA GLU A 95 10.40 -9.56 10.69
C GLU A 95 10.40 -9.09 9.22
N ALA A 96 10.80 -7.85 8.96
CA ALA A 96 11.05 -7.40 7.59
C ALA A 96 12.23 -8.18 6.96
N PRO A 97 12.19 -8.55 5.65
CA PRO A 97 11.17 -8.21 4.64
C PRO A 97 9.98 -9.18 4.57
N ALA A 98 10.07 -10.36 5.17
CA ALA A 98 9.03 -11.40 5.08
C ALA A 98 7.67 -10.92 5.64
N ARG A 99 7.66 -10.07 6.67
CA ARG A 99 6.44 -9.41 7.17
C ARG A 99 5.70 -8.64 6.07
N ALA A 100 6.42 -7.95 5.19
CA ALA A 100 5.82 -7.18 4.10
C ALA A 100 5.16 -8.09 3.05
N ALA A 101 5.74 -9.26 2.78
CA ALA A 101 5.13 -10.24 1.88
C ALA A 101 3.79 -10.77 2.43
N ILE A 102 3.75 -11.11 3.73
CA ILE A 102 2.51 -11.56 4.39
C ILE A 102 1.46 -10.44 4.35
N LEU A 103 1.83 -9.19 4.67
CA LEU A 103 0.93 -8.04 4.59
C LEU A 103 0.38 -7.83 3.18
N ARG A 104 1.22 -8.02 2.16
CA ARG A 104 0.79 -7.87 0.77
C ARG A 104 -0.24 -8.92 0.36
N ALA A 105 -0.12 -10.16 0.86
CA ALA A 105 -1.19 -11.16 0.68
C ALA A 105 -2.48 -10.77 1.42
N LEU A 106 -2.39 -10.20 2.62
CA LEU A 106 -3.54 -9.73 3.40
C LEU A 106 -4.25 -8.56 2.71
N GLU A 107 -3.52 -7.69 2.03
CA GLU A 107 -4.08 -6.57 1.25
C GLU A 107 -5.04 -7.03 0.16
N VAL A 108 -4.69 -8.10 -0.57
CA VAL A 108 -5.41 -8.54 -1.77
C VAL A 108 -6.27 -9.79 -1.57
N SER A 109 -6.29 -10.35 -0.36
CA SER A 109 -7.12 -11.52 -0.05
C SER A 109 -8.61 -11.18 0.08
N GLU A 110 -9.47 -12.08 -0.38
CA GLU A 110 -10.92 -11.99 -0.19
C GLU A 110 -11.43 -12.73 1.06
N ALA A 111 -10.53 -13.16 1.96
CA ALA A 111 -10.88 -13.93 3.14
C ALA A 111 -11.97 -13.24 4.00
N PRO A 112 -13.11 -13.91 4.29
CA PRO A 112 -14.21 -13.30 5.02
C PRO A 112 -13.82 -12.82 6.42
N GLY A 113 -14.19 -11.57 6.74
CA GLY A 113 -13.97 -11.00 8.07
C GLY A 113 -12.52 -10.61 8.40
N LEU A 114 -11.64 -10.57 7.39
CA LEU A 114 -10.22 -10.26 7.59
C LEU A 114 -10.00 -8.88 8.24
N GLY A 115 -10.70 -7.84 7.80
CA GLY A 115 -10.59 -6.49 8.38
C GLY A 115 -10.84 -6.45 9.89
N ALA A 116 -11.86 -7.15 10.37
CA ALA A 116 -12.14 -7.23 11.81
C ALA A 116 -10.98 -7.87 12.57
N ARG A 117 -10.32 -8.88 12.00
CA ARG A 117 -9.13 -9.52 12.59
C ARG A 117 -7.91 -8.61 12.57
N LEU A 118 -7.68 -7.89 11.48
CA LEU A 118 -6.60 -6.91 11.36
C LEU A 118 -6.76 -5.75 12.35
N LEU A 119 -8.00 -5.28 12.59
CA LEU A 119 -8.27 -4.26 13.60
C LEU A 119 -7.90 -4.71 15.02
N GLU A 120 -8.02 -6.00 15.34
CA GLU A 120 -7.57 -6.53 16.63
C GLU A 120 -6.03 -6.48 16.77
N LEU A 121 -5.29 -6.65 15.67
CA LEU A 121 -3.83 -6.54 15.69
C LEU A 121 -3.34 -5.12 15.96
N LEU A 122 -4.12 -4.10 15.62
CA LEU A 122 -3.78 -2.70 15.95
C LEU A 122 -3.76 -2.42 17.46
N LYS A 123 -4.32 -3.31 18.29
CA LYS A 123 -4.32 -3.18 19.76
C LYS A 123 -3.00 -3.64 20.40
N LEU A 124 -2.12 -4.29 19.64
CA LEU A 124 -0.83 -4.77 20.12
C LEU A 124 0.18 -3.63 20.23
N GLU A 125 1.13 -3.75 21.14
CA GLU A 125 2.19 -2.76 21.38
C GLU A 125 3.42 -2.98 20.47
N ASP A 126 3.20 -3.29 19.18
CA ASP A 126 4.25 -3.35 18.15
C ASP A 126 3.96 -2.27 17.09
N THR A 127 4.72 -1.19 17.11
CA THR A 127 4.53 -0.03 16.23
C THR A 127 4.80 -0.34 14.76
N ALA A 128 5.76 -1.23 14.48
CA ALA A 128 6.10 -1.63 13.12
C ALA A 128 5.00 -2.53 12.52
N LEU A 129 4.48 -3.45 13.32
CA LEU A 129 3.32 -4.26 12.95
C LEU A 129 2.08 -3.38 12.76
N GLN A 130 1.80 -2.46 13.68
CA GLN A 130 0.67 -1.53 13.58
C GLN A 130 0.69 -0.73 12.28
N ALA A 131 1.86 -0.22 11.88
CA ALA A 131 2.00 0.51 10.61
C ALA A 131 1.64 -0.36 9.41
N GLY A 132 2.20 -1.58 9.32
CA GLY A 132 1.92 -2.49 8.22
C GLY A 132 0.46 -2.97 8.18
N VAL A 133 -0.13 -3.27 9.35
CA VAL A 133 -1.55 -3.64 9.45
C VAL A 133 -2.47 -2.47 9.07
N LEU A 134 -2.10 -1.25 9.42
CA LEU A 134 -2.86 -0.06 9.04
C LEU A 134 -2.76 0.23 7.54
N GLU A 135 -1.59 0.03 6.93
CA GLU A 135 -1.40 0.05 5.47
C GLU A 135 -2.34 -0.95 4.80
N ALA A 136 -2.37 -2.20 5.28
CA ALA A 136 -3.26 -3.23 4.75
C ALA A 136 -4.75 -2.88 4.90
N LEU A 137 -5.17 -2.40 6.07
CA LEU A 137 -6.56 -1.98 6.30
C LEU A 137 -6.96 -0.77 5.45
N ALA A 138 -6.04 0.18 5.21
CA ALA A 138 -6.27 1.34 4.37
C ALA A 138 -6.40 0.93 2.89
N PHE A 139 -5.55 0.02 2.42
CA PHE A 139 -5.64 -0.54 1.06
C PHE A 139 -7.00 -1.21 0.82
N ARG A 140 -7.45 -2.00 1.80
CA ARG A 140 -8.75 -2.69 1.78
C ARG A 140 -9.96 -1.77 2.00
N GLN A 141 -9.73 -0.52 2.40
CA GLN A 141 -10.78 0.43 2.81
C GLN A 141 -11.66 -0.09 3.96
N GLU A 142 -11.08 -0.90 4.85
CA GLU A 142 -11.79 -1.55 5.97
C GLU A 142 -11.47 -0.89 7.33
N ALA A 143 -10.57 0.11 7.37
CA ALA A 143 -10.29 0.87 8.59
C ALA A 143 -11.41 1.88 8.90
N PRO A 144 -12.02 1.86 10.09
CA PRO A 144 -12.95 2.91 10.51
C PRO A 144 -12.26 4.28 10.62
N ALA A 145 -12.99 5.35 10.32
CA ALA A 145 -12.47 6.71 10.35
C ALA A 145 -11.90 7.10 11.72
N GLU A 146 -12.52 6.65 12.82
CA GLU A 146 -12.07 6.91 14.18
C GLU A 146 -10.73 6.23 14.48
N VAL A 147 -10.49 5.06 13.89
CA VAL A 147 -9.20 4.36 14.00
C VAL A 147 -8.14 5.14 13.24
N LEU A 148 -8.39 5.50 11.98
CA LEU A 148 -7.44 6.25 11.14
C LEU A 148 -7.03 7.57 11.80
N VAL A 149 -7.99 8.34 12.34
CA VAL A 149 -7.71 9.61 13.00
C VAL A 149 -6.78 9.47 14.22
N ARG A 150 -6.84 8.34 14.94
CA ARG A 150 -5.92 8.08 16.08
C ARG A 150 -4.47 7.94 15.63
N PHE A 151 -4.25 7.48 14.40
CA PHE A 151 -2.91 7.30 13.84
C PHE A 151 -2.30 8.57 13.25
N PHE A 152 -3.03 9.69 13.14
CA PHE A 152 -2.47 10.98 12.68
C PHE A 152 -1.39 11.57 13.58
N ARG A 153 -1.25 11.07 14.81
CA ARG A 153 -0.21 11.50 15.76
C ARG A 153 0.65 10.33 16.25
N HIS A 154 0.64 9.23 15.51
CA HIS A 154 1.38 8.03 15.88
C HIS A 154 2.89 8.26 15.77
N ASP A 155 3.69 7.61 16.63
CA ASP A 155 5.14 7.80 16.63
C ASP A 155 5.80 7.27 15.36
N GLU A 156 5.24 6.21 14.78
CA GLU A 156 5.67 5.63 13.50
C GLU A 156 5.14 6.46 12.31
N GLN A 157 6.04 7.02 11.50
CA GLN A 157 5.67 7.91 10.39
C GLN A 157 4.95 7.16 9.27
N ARG A 158 5.27 5.88 9.04
CA ARG A 158 4.53 5.04 8.09
C ARG A 158 3.05 4.91 8.44
N ALA A 159 2.74 4.73 9.72
CA ALA A 159 1.36 4.66 10.19
C ALA A 159 0.61 5.99 9.97
N GLN A 160 1.26 7.14 10.16
CA GLN A 160 0.65 8.44 9.87
C GLN A 160 0.30 8.59 8.37
N VAL A 161 1.20 8.14 7.48
CA VAL A 161 0.97 8.18 6.02
C VAL A 161 -0.18 7.27 5.62
N ALA A 162 -0.20 6.02 6.12
CA ALA A 162 -1.26 5.06 5.86
C ALA A 162 -2.63 5.57 6.34
N ALA A 163 -2.65 6.16 7.54
CA ALA A 163 -3.86 6.76 8.10
C ALA A 163 -4.43 7.86 7.20
N LEU A 164 -3.58 8.76 6.71
CA LEU A 164 -3.99 9.89 5.86
C LEU A 164 -4.56 9.42 4.52
N ARG A 165 -3.92 8.42 3.91
CA ARG A 165 -4.38 7.82 2.64
C ARG A 165 -5.65 7.00 2.80
N GLY A 166 -5.84 6.34 3.93
CA GLY A 166 -7.07 5.59 4.22
C GLY A 166 -8.26 6.48 4.60
N ALA A 167 -8.01 7.71 5.06
CA ALA A 167 -9.04 8.62 5.55
C ALA A 167 -9.55 9.61 4.49
N LEU A 168 -9.68 9.18 3.23
CA LEU A 168 -10.13 10.03 2.13
C LEU A 168 -11.64 9.89 1.88
N PRO A 169 -12.44 10.98 1.91
CA PRO A 169 -12.10 12.32 2.39
C PRO A 169 -12.01 12.39 3.92
N LEU A 170 -11.28 13.37 4.43
CA LEU A 170 -11.04 13.57 5.86
C LEU A 170 -12.33 14.01 6.58
N PRO A 171 -12.60 13.47 7.78
CA PRO A 171 -13.65 13.99 8.65
C PRO A 171 -13.41 15.48 8.99
N GLU A 172 -14.49 16.28 9.04
CA GLU A 172 -14.41 17.74 9.23
C GLU A 172 -13.68 18.15 10.52
N ASP A 173 -13.92 17.43 11.61
CA ASP A 173 -13.22 17.64 12.89
C ASP A 173 -11.72 17.36 12.77
N ALA A 174 -11.36 16.35 11.98
CA ALA A 174 -9.97 15.99 11.76
C ALA A 174 -9.25 17.02 10.89
N VAL A 175 -9.93 17.60 9.89
CA VAL A 175 -9.42 18.72 9.09
C VAL A 175 -9.05 19.89 9.99
N ARG A 176 -9.96 20.35 10.87
CA ARG A 176 -9.69 21.51 11.73
C ARG A 176 -8.57 21.25 12.74
N ARG A 177 -8.50 20.02 13.26
CA ARG A 177 -7.63 19.67 14.40
C ARG A 177 -6.23 19.24 14.01
N TYR A 178 -6.07 18.49 12.92
CA TYR A 178 -4.81 17.81 12.60
C TYR A 178 -4.16 18.32 11.31
N LEU A 179 -4.96 18.64 10.28
CA LEU A 179 -4.43 18.95 8.96
C LEU A 179 -3.37 20.08 8.94
N PRO A 180 -3.52 21.22 9.65
CA PRO A 180 -2.49 22.26 9.64
C PRO A 180 -1.11 21.75 10.11
N ALA A 181 -1.08 20.98 11.19
CA ALA A 181 0.18 20.45 11.73
C ALA A 181 0.80 19.38 10.82
N LEU A 182 -0.03 18.58 10.14
CA LEU A 182 0.42 17.55 9.22
C LEU A 182 1.00 18.13 7.92
N LEU A 183 0.41 19.22 7.41
CA LEU A 183 0.94 19.98 6.27
C LEU A 183 2.28 20.65 6.57
N ASP A 184 2.50 21.05 7.83
CA ASP A 184 3.76 21.64 8.31
C ASP A 184 4.77 20.59 8.83
N SER A 185 4.46 19.29 8.74
CA SER A 185 5.33 18.21 9.24
C SER A 185 6.72 18.27 8.61
N ALA A 186 7.78 17.99 9.37
CA ALA A 186 9.13 17.86 8.81
C ALA A 186 9.26 16.61 7.92
N HIS A 187 8.42 15.60 8.15
CA HIS A 187 8.46 14.36 7.38
C HIS A 187 7.77 14.53 6.02
N PRO A 188 8.47 14.31 4.91
CA PRO A 188 7.96 14.56 3.57
C PRO A 188 6.75 13.72 3.18
N GLY A 189 6.78 12.42 3.46
CA GLY A 189 5.66 11.54 3.14
C GLY A 189 4.38 11.92 3.89
N ILE A 190 4.51 12.47 5.10
CA ILE A 190 3.35 12.92 5.89
C ILE A 190 2.77 14.19 5.27
N ARG A 191 3.63 15.14 4.88
CA ARG A 191 3.17 16.35 4.18
C ARG A 191 2.47 16.01 2.87
N ALA A 192 3.04 15.12 2.05
CA ALA A 192 2.45 14.71 0.77
C ALA A 192 1.08 14.04 0.97
N ALA A 193 0.98 13.08 1.89
CA ALA A 193 -0.30 12.44 2.22
C ALA A 193 -1.32 13.43 2.80
N ALA A 194 -0.88 14.41 3.58
CA ALA A 194 -1.75 15.46 4.11
C ALA A 194 -2.24 16.43 3.03
N MET A 195 -1.39 16.76 2.05
CA MET A 195 -1.80 17.54 0.87
C MET A 195 -2.87 16.79 0.08
N GLU A 196 -2.61 15.54 -0.29
CA GLU A 196 -3.56 14.67 -0.98
C GLU A 196 -4.90 14.59 -0.22
N ALA A 197 -4.85 14.31 1.09
CA ALA A 197 -6.03 14.18 1.92
C ALA A 197 -6.82 15.49 2.09
N GLY A 198 -6.13 16.61 2.27
CA GLY A 198 -6.78 17.91 2.33
C GLY A 198 -7.42 18.32 1.00
N LEU A 199 -6.82 17.98 -0.14
CA LEU A 199 -7.37 18.26 -1.46
C LEU A 199 -8.60 17.40 -1.76
N ALA A 200 -8.54 16.09 -1.49
CA ALA A 200 -9.68 15.19 -1.59
C ALA A 200 -10.87 15.65 -0.72
N SER A 201 -10.57 16.40 0.36
CA SER A 201 -11.55 16.98 1.27
C SER A 201 -11.99 18.40 0.91
N GLY A 202 -11.52 18.96 -0.21
CA GLY A 202 -11.87 20.32 -0.67
C GLY A 202 -11.31 21.46 0.19
N VAL A 203 -10.22 21.21 0.93
CA VAL A 203 -9.68 22.17 1.90
C VAL A 203 -8.69 23.12 1.24
N ARG A 204 -9.02 24.42 1.24
CA ARG A 204 -8.17 25.48 0.65
C ARG A 204 -6.76 25.55 1.23
N LEU A 205 -6.58 25.23 2.52
CA LEU A 205 -5.26 25.21 3.15
C LEU A 205 -4.30 24.22 2.49
N ALA A 206 -4.79 23.06 2.06
CA ALA A 206 -3.97 22.06 1.36
C ALA A 206 -3.53 22.57 -0.01
N TRP A 207 -4.41 23.28 -0.71
CA TRP A 207 -4.09 23.94 -1.98
C TRP A 207 -2.98 25.00 -1.83
N GLU A 208 -3.07 25.83 -0.79
CA GLU A 208 -2.04 26.82 -0.47
C GLU A 208 -0.70 26.15 -0.12
N ALA A 209 -0.73 25.01 0.56
CA ALA A 209 0.47 24.22 0.87
C ALA A 209 1.12 23.64 -0.41
N CYS A 210 0.33 23.09 -1.35
CA CYS A 210 0.84 22.62 -2.64
C CYS A 210 1.50 23.75 -3.44
N ARG A 211 0.83 24.91 -3.57
CA ARG A 211 1.39 26.10 -4.25
C ARG A 211 2.70 26.56 -3.61
N LYS A 212 2.79 26.57 -2.28
CA LYS A 212 4.01 26.92 -1.55
C LYS A 212 5.14 25.92 -1.84
N ALA A 213 4.84 24.63 -1.86
CA ALA A 213 5.82 23.58 -2.12
C ALA A 213 6.42 23.67 -3.54
N VAL A 214 5.59 23.99 -4.55
CA VAL A 214 6.06 24.14 -5.94
C VAL A 214 6.80 25.47 -6.18
N ARG A 215 6.48 26.54 -5.44
CA ARG A 215 7.21 27.82 -5.55
C ARG A 215 8.59 27.83 -4.90
N SER A 216 8.85 26.90 -4.00
CA SER A 216 10.16 26.71 -3.39
C SER A 216 10.52 25.23 -3.41
N PRO A 217 10.86 24.70 -4.60
CA PRO A 217 11.07 23.27 -4.79
C PRO A 217 12.17 22.75 -3.87
N GLY A 218 11.80 21.85 -2.95
CA GLY A 218 12.73 21.01 -2.20
C GLY A 218 12.74 19.58 -2.76
N ALA A 219 13.31 18.63 -2.01
CA ALA A 219 13.39 17.21 -2.39
C ALA A 219 12.04 16.48 -2.58
N TYR A 220 10.90 17.18 -2.50
CA TYR A 220 9.54 16.63 -2.50
C TYR A 220 8.57 17.52 -3.28
N ALA A 221 9.09 18.21 -4.30
CA ALA A 221 8.28 19.07 -5.15
C ALA A 221 7.40 18.26 -6.12
N ARG A 222 7.83 17.04 -6.49
CA ARG A 222 7.16 16.20 -7.50
C ARG A 222 5.70 15.90 -7.15
N GLU A 223 5.40 15.41 -5.95
CA GLU A 223 4.03 15.08 -5.57
C GLU A 223 3.13 16.31 -5.57
N ALA A 224 3.64 17.45 -5.09
CA ALA A 224 2.91 18.71 -5.13
C ALA A 224 2.71 19.21 -6.58
N MET A 225 3.69 19.01 -7.46
CA MET A 225 3.59 19.33 -8.89
C MET A 225 2.52 18.47 -9.58
N VAL A 226 2.46 17.17 -9.30
CA VAL A 226 1.41 16.27 -9.83
C VAL A 226 0.03 16.71 -9.36
N LEU A 227 -0.13 17.00 -8.05
CA LEU A 227 -1.41 17.49 -7.51
C LEU A 227 -1.83 18.83 -8.12
N LEU A 228 -0.89 19.74 -8.38
CA LEU A 228 -1.17 20.99 -9.11
C LEU A 228 -1.50 20.74 -10.59
N ALA A 229 -0.86 19.77 -11.25
CA ALA A 229 -1.18 19.44 -12.65
C ALA A 229 -2.60 18.89 -12.80
N LEU A 230 -3.07 18.12 -11.82
CA LEU A 230 -4.41 17.51 -11.84
C LEU A 230 -5.53 18.49 -11.47
N GLY A 231 -5.27 19.43 -10.55
CA GLY A 231 -6.31 20.30 -9.97
C GLY A 231 -6.11 21.80 -10.21
N GLY A 232 -5.04 22.20 -10.89
CA GLY A 232 -4.62 23.59 -11.04
C GLY A 232 -5.34 24.36 -12.13
N ASP A 233 -5.30 25.69 -12.02
CA ASP A 233 -5.74 26.58 -13.08
C ASP A 233 -4.59 26.85 -14.09
N GLU A 234 -4.87 27.68 -15.10
CA GLU A 234 -3.91 28.04 -16.15
C GLU A 234 -2.61 28.64 -15.60
N ALA A 235 -2.65 29.34 -14.46
CA ALA A 235 -1.47 29.93 -13.85
C ALA A 235 -0.58 28.85 -13.21
N GLU A 236 -1.17 27.84 -12.58
CA GLU A 236 -0.43 26.68 -12.07
C GLU A 236 0.17 25.85 -13.21
N ALA A 237 -0.59 25.61 -14.29
CA ALA A 237 -0.08 24.91 -15.45
C ALA A 237 1.12 25.65 -16.09
N SER A 238 1.01 26.98 -16.24
CA SER A 238 2.11 27.82 -16.75
C SER A 238 3.36 27.73 -15.87
N LEU A 239 3.18 27.75 -14.54
CA LEU A 239 4.29 27.59 -13.59
C LEU A 239 5.01 26.25 -13.76
N LEU A 240 4.27 25.16 -13.98
CA LEU A 240 4.87 23.83 -14.20
C LEU A 240 5.62 23.78 -15.54
N VAL A 241 5.10 24.43 -16.58
CA VAL A 241 5.78 24.56 -17.88
C VAL A 241 7.09 25.33 -17.74
N ASP A 242 7.11 26.42 -16.98
CA ASP A 242 8.33 27.19 -16.73
C ASP A 242 9.41 26.32 -16.04
N TRP A 243 9.00 25.42 -15.14
CA TRP A 243 9.93 24.49 -14.48
C TRP A 243 10.57 23.46 -15.41
N LEU A 244 10.02 23.20 -16.60
CA LEU A 244 10.63 22.32 -17.61
C LEU A 244 11.96 22.87 -18.14
N GLU A 245 12.16 24.20 -18.09
CA GLU A 245 13.42 24.83 -18.47
C GLU A 245 14.54 24.47 -17.49
N SER A 246 14.21 24.22 -16.22
CA SER A 246 15.16 23.79 -15.19
C SER A 246 15.53 22.32 -15.35
N ALA A 247 16.79 22.04 -15.68
CA ALA A 247 17.27 20.67 -15.83
C ALA A 247 17.10 19.81 -14.56
N ALA A 248 17.13 20.43 -13.38
CA ALA A 248 16.98 19.73 -12.09
C ALA A 248 15.52 19.37 -11.78
N LEU A 249 14.54 20.14 -12.27
CA LEU A 249 13.13 19.98 -11.94
C LEU A 249 12.31 19.42 -13.11
N ARG A 250 12.92 19.30 -14.30
CA ARG A 250 12.27 18.81 -15.51
C ARG A 250 11.65 17.44 -15.34
N ALA A 251 12.35 16.50 -14.70
CA ALA A 251 11.83 15.15 -14.45
C ALA A 251 10.59 15.20 -13.54
N ASP A 252 10.65 15.98 -12.47
CA ASP A 252 9.54 16.12 -11.51
C ASP A 252 8.34 16.86 -12.12
N SER A 253 8.58 17.75 -13.08
CA SER A 253 7.55 18.55 -13.76
C SER A 253 6.86 17.79 -14.91
N LEU A 254 7.47 16.73 -15.43
CA LEU A 254 6.96 15.89 -16.52
C LEU A 254 6.20 14.64 -16.06
N TRP A 255 6.04 14.47 -14.74
CA TRP A 255 5.41 13.36 -14.03
C TRP A 255 5.97 11.96 -14.32
#